data_AF-A0A559QIM5-F1
#
_entry.id   AF-A0A559QIM5-F1
#
_cell.length_a   1.000
_cell.length_b   1.000
_cell.length_c   1.000
_cell.angle_alpha   90.00
_cell.angle_beta   90.00
_cell.angle_gamma   90.00
#
_symmetry.space_group_name_H-M   'P 1'
#
loop_
_entity.id
_entity.type
_entity.pdbx_description
1 polymer ?
#
loop_
_entity_poly.entity_id
_entity_poly.type
_entity_poly.pdbx_seq_one_letter_code
_entity_poly.pdbx_strand_id
1 'polypeptide(L)'
;MKRLLILVFALLPSLSFGLTLQQLTEANVTHLQLMVNNLNILMLSKQVADEKQPQGFEKFTLTNTNRLVLTIFSTVPAAELTRANCMELVNERVQFYKENSDTFFTLMGMASMYNLDHAETKKLLDSLFGDASLVADINSELIMRCNNAK
;
A
#
# COMPACT_ATOMS: atom_id res chain seq x y z
N MET A 1 -31.20 -56.82 13.75
CA MET A 1 -30.67 -56.12 12.55
C MET A 1 -31.05 -54.64 12.63
N LYS A 2 -30.15 -53.77 13.10
CA LYS A 2 -30.36 -52.31 13.17
C LYS A 2 -29.55 -51.66 12.05
N ARG A 3 -30.22 -50.86 11.22
CA ARG A 3 -29.65 -50.17 10.06
C ARG A 3 -28.68 -49.09 10.54
N LEU A 4 -27.44 -49.16 10.07
CA LEU A 4 -26.44 -48.12 10.23
C LEU A 4 -26.71 -47.05 9.17
N LEU A 5 -27.21 -45.89 9.60
CA LEU A 5 -27.38 -44.72 8.75
C LEU A 5 -26.00 -44.07 8.60
N ILE A 6 -25.30 -44.33 7.49
CA ILE A 6 -24.05 -43.65 7.17
C ILE A 6 -24.42 -42.24 6.71
N LEU A 7 -24.22 -41.26 7.59
CA LEU A 7 -24.23 -39.84 7.22
C LEU A 7 -22.98 -39.59 6.37
N VAL A 8 -23.15 -39.54 5.06
CA VAL A 8 -22.17 -38.96 4.14
C VAL A 8 -22.25 -37.45 4.33
N PHE A 9 -21.45 -36.92 5.26
CA PHE A 9 -21.17 -35.49 5.32
C PHE A 9 -20.40 -35.15 4.03
N ALA A 10 -21.12 -34.56 3.08
CA ALA A 10 -20.54 -33.99 1.88
C ALA A 10 -19.51 -32.93 2.31
N LEU A 11 -18.24 -33.27 2.18
CA LEU A 11 -17.14 -32.30 2.07
C LEU A 11 -17.35 -31.56 0.75
N LEU A 12 -18.24 -30.57 0.75
CA LEU A 12 -18.19 -29.51 -0.25
C LEU A 12 -16.90 -28.75 0.06
N PRO A 13 -15.87 -28.79 -0.81
CA PRO A 13 -14.80 -27.83 -0.68
C PRO A 13 -15.48 -26.47 -0.84
N SER A 14 -15.47 -25.68 0.22
CA SER A 14 -15.77 -24.26 0.12
C SER A 14 -14.73 -23.66 -0.82
N LEU A 15 -15.06 -23.62 -2.11
CA LEU A 15 -14.42 -22.78 -3.10
C LEU A 15 -14.65 -21.35 -2.61
N SER A 16 -13.76 -20.89 -1.74
CA SER A 16 -13.58 -19.48 -1.44
C SER A 16 -13.12 -18.84 -2.75
N PHE A 17 -14.07 -18.37 -3.55
CA PHE A 17 -13.78 -17.58 -4.72
C PHE A 17 -13.19 -16.26 -4.22
N GLY A 18 -11.87 -16.21 -4.18
CA GLY A 18 -11.17 -14.96 -3.94
C GLY A 18 -11.47 -13.99 -5.07
N LEU A 19 -11.71 -12.73 -4.75
CA LEU A 19 -11.86 -11.69 -5.77
C LEU A 19 -10.48 -11.38 -6.35
N THR A 20 -10.41 -11.25 -7.67
CA THR A 20 -9.21 -10.75 -8.36
C THR A 20 -9.09 -9.23 -8.21
N LEU A 21 -7.89 -8.66 -8.36
CA LEU A 21 -7.69 -7.21 -8.43
C LEU A 21 -8.61 -6.57 -9.46
N GLN A 22 -8.81 -7.24 -10.60
CA GLN A 22 -9.69 -6.77 -11.68
C GLN A 22 -11.15 -6.66 -11.22
N GLN A 23 -11.67 -7.63 -10.47
CA GLN A 23 -13.05 -7.61 -9.96
C GLN A 23 -13.28 -6.53 -8.88
N LEU A 24 -12.24 -6.12 -8.15
CA LEU A 24 -12.35 -5.04 -7.16
C LEU A 24 -12.39 -3.64 -7.78
N THR A 25 -12.09 -3.55 -9.08
CA THR A 25 -11.87 -2.29 -9.80
C THR A 25 -13.07 -1.82 -10.60
N GLU A 26 -14.12 -2.65 -10.68
CA GLU A 26 -15.33 -2.39 -11.47
C GLU A 26 -16.46 -1.70 -10.67
N ALA A 27 -16.19 -1.22 -9.45
CA ALA A 27 -17.16 -0.49 -8.61
C ALA A 27 -16.91 1.04 -8.62
N ASN A 28 -17.97 1.84 -8.47
CA ASN A 28 -17.92 3.32 -8.44
C ASN A 28 -16.94 3.91 -7.39
N VAL A 29 -16.68 3.16 -6.32
CA VAL A 29 -15.51 3.32 -5.45
C VAL A 29 -14.88 1.94 -5.40
N THR A 30 -13.65 1.80 -5.90
CA THR A 30 -13.00 0.49 -5.94
C THR A 30 -12.67 0.06 -4.52
N HIS A 31 -12.91 -1.20 -4.16
CA HIS A 31 -12.56 -1.72 -2.84
C HIS A 31 -11.06 -1.52 -2.52
N LEU A 32 -10.22 -1.46 -3.56
CA LEU A 32 -8.80 -1.11 -3.45
C LEU A 32 -8.57 0.32 -2.95
N GLN A 33 -9.37 1.31 -3.38
CA GLN A 33 -9.29 2.67 -2.84
C GLN A 33 -9.59 2.70 -1.34
N LEU A 34 -10.58 1.91 -0.88
CA LEU A 34 -10.88 1.78 0.55
C LEU A 34 -9.73 1.14 1.33
N MET A 35 -9.12 0.08 0.80
CA MET A 35 -7.93 -0.53 1.40
C MET A 35 -6.79 0.48 1.53
N VAL A 36 -6.51 1.25 0.47
CA VAL A 36 -5.43 2.25 0.49
C VAL A 36 -5.73 3.38 1.46
N ASN A 37 -6.99 3.83 1.56
CA ASN A 37 -7.40 4.81 2.57
C ASN A 37 -7.21 4.27 3.99
N ASN A 38 -7.57 3.02 4.25
CA ASN A 38 -7.37 2.39 5.57
C ASN A 38 -5.87 2.25 5.91
N LEU A 39 -5.02 1.91 4.93
CA LEU A 39 -3.58 1.89 5.11
C LEU A 39 -3.03 3.27 5.52
N ASN A 40 -3.47 4.33 4.85
CA ASN A 40 -3.08 5.70 5.18
C ASN A 40 -3.52 6.10 6.60
N ILE A 41 -4.74 5.74 7.00
CA ILE A 41 -5.25 6.02 8.35
C ILE A 41 -4.37 5.32 9.39
N LEU A 42 -4.06 4.03 9.20
CA LEU A 42 -3.22 3.29 10.14
C LEU A 42 -1.80 3.86 10.24
N MET A 43 -1.19 4.24 9.12
CA MET A 43 0.12 4.89 9.13
C MET A 43 0.09 6.18 9.93
N LEU A 44 -0.91 7.03 9.70
CA LEU A 44 -1.08 8.28 10.43
C LEU A 44 -1.30 8.02 11.93
N SER A 45 -2.17 7.06 12.28
CA SER A 45 -2.40 6.68 13.68
C SER A 45 -1.12 6.20 14.37
N LYS A 46 -0.27 5.43 13.68
CA LYS A 46 1.04 5.00 14.20
C LYS A 46 2.00 6.17 14.38
N GLN A 47 2.07 7.10 13.44
CA GLN A 47 2.90 8.30 13.57
C GLN A 47 2.48 9.17 14.75
N VAL A 48 1.17 9.34 14.95
CA VAL A 48 0.61 10.07 16.10
C VAL A 48 0.94 9.35 17.41
N ALA A 49 0.80 8.02 17.45
CA ALA A 49 1.12 7.22 18.64
C ALA A 49 2.62 7.25 18.99
N ASP A 50 3.50 7.34 17.99
CA ASP A 50 4.96 7.44 18.16
C ASP A 50 5.43 8.85 18.58
N GLU A 51 4.54 9.83 18.74
CA GLU A 51 4.84 11.26 19.01
C GLU A 51 5.82 11.91 18.01
N LYS A 52 5.97 11.32 16.81
CA LYS A 52 6.85 11.86 15.78
C LYS A 52 6.21 13.10 15.17
N GLN A 53 6.80 14.28 15.35
CA GLN A 53 6.49 15.41 14.48
C GLN A 53 6.98 15.10 13.07
N PRO A 54 6.10 15.00 12.06
CA PRO A 54 6.52 14.62 10.73
C PRO A 54 7.29 15.77 10.07
N GLN A 55 8.57 15.58 9.73
CA GLN A 55 9.31 16.50 8.83
C GLN A 55 8.91 16.32 7.34
N GLY A 56 7.75 15.72 7.13
CA GLY A 56 7.27 15.27 5.85
C GLY A 56 6.02 14.40 6.01
N PHE A 57 5.36 14.09 4.91
CA PHE A 57 4.17 13.26 4.90
C PHE A 57 4.28 12.19 3.81
N GLU A 58 3.93 10.96 4.17
CA GLU A 58 3.88 9.82 3.27
C GLU A 58 2.42 9.38 3.12
N LYS A 59 1.99 9.13 1.89
CA LYS A 59 0.67 8.51 1.62
C LYS A 59 0.76 7.50 0.50
N PHE A 60 -0.08 6.50 0.58
CA PHE A 60 -0.38 5.62 -0.53
C PHE A 60 -1.54 6.14 -1.36
N THR A 61 -1.45 5.98 -2.68
CA THR A 61 -2.53 6.24 -3.64
C THR A 61 -2.58 5.12 -4.68
N LEU A 62 -3.61 5.10 -5.51
CA LEU A 62 -3.72 4.19 -6.64
C LEU A 62 -3.74 4.96 -7.94
N THR A 63 -3.00 4.46 -8.93
CA THR A 63 -3.16 4.88 -10.32
C THR A 63 -4.49 4.37 -10.90
N ASN A 64 -4.88 4.91 -12.07
CA ASN A 64 -6.05 4.43 -12.81
C ASN A 64 -5.92 2.96 -13.27
N THR A 65 -4.71 2.40 -13.26
CA THR A 65 -4.43 0.99 -13.55
C THR A 65 -4.18 0.17 -12.28
N ASN A 66 -4.59 0.68 -11.12
CA ASN A 66 -4.52 0.00 -9.81
C ASN A 66 -3.12 -0.36 -9.33
N ARG A 67 -2.10 0.34 -9.83
CA ARG A 67 -0.76 0.30 -9.25
C ARG A 67 -0.71 1.17 -8.00
N LEU A 68 -0.10 0.65 -6.95
CA LEU A 68 0.12 1.37 -5.69
C LEU A 68 1.23 2.41 -5.86
N VAL A 69 1.02 3.61 -5.34
CA VAL A 69 1.98 4.71 -5.38
C VAL A 69 2.23 5.23 -3.98
N LEU A 70 3.48 5.25 -3.54
CA LEU A 70 3.90 5.96 -2.34
C LEU A 70 4.27 7.40 -2.71
N THR A 71 3.47 8.37 -2.26
CA THR A 71 3.81 9.79 -2.37
C THR A 71 4.52 10.26 -1.11
N ILE A 72 5.69 10.86 -1.28
CA ILE A 72 6.53 11.39 -0.20
C ILE A 72 6.64 12.91 -0.37
N PHE A 73 6.26 13.64 0.67
CA PHE A 73 6.52 15.08 0.78
C PHE A 73 7.50 15.29 1.91
N SER A 74 8.59 16.01 1.68
CA SER A 74 9.56 16.26 2.75
C SER A 74 10.22 17.62 2.58
N THR A 75 10.54 18.25 3.70
CA THR A 75 11.34 19.46 3.75
C THR A 75 12.80 19.08 3.99
N VAL A 76 13.72 19.61 3.17
CA VAL A 76 15.16 19.29 3.23
C VAL A 76 16.00 20.57 3.16
N PRO A 77 17.26 20.56 3.65
CA PRO A 77 18.19 21.65 3.40
C PRO A 77 18.39 21.90 1.90
N ALA A 78 18.55 23.17 1.50
CA ALA A 78 18.75 23.52 0.08
C ALA A 78 19.95 22.79 -0.58
N ALA A 79 21.00 22.49 0.19
CA ALA A 79 22.16 21.74 -0.28
C ALA A 79 21.84 20.26 -0.62
N GLU A 80 20.79 19.71 -0.03
CA GLU A 80 20.33 18.34 -0.25
C GLU A 80 19.27 18.24 -1.36
N LEU A 81 18.84 19.36 -1.93
CA LEU A 81 17.83 19.45 -2.99
C LEU A 81 18.39 19.01 -4.35
N THR A 82 18.81 17.75 -4.44
CA THR A 82 19.35 17.14 -5.65
C THR A 82 18.47 16.02 -6.13
N ARG A 83 18.52 15.74 -7.45
CA ARG A 83 17.80 14.60 -8.03
C ARG A 83 18.31 13.27 -7.46
N ALA A 84 19.60 13.16 -7.17
CA ALA A 84 20.20 11.95 -6.62
C ALA A 84 19.61 11.62 -5.24
N ASN A 85 19.63 12.59 -4.32
CA ASN A 85 19.08 12.43 -2.97
C ASN A 85 17.57 12.15 -3.01
N CYS A 86 16.84 12.83 -3.91
CA CYS A 86 15.42 12.56 -4.11
C CYS A 86 15.16 11.11 -4.55
N MET A 87 15.90 10.62 -5.56
CA MET A 87 15.78 9.25 -6.05
C MET A 87 16.19 8.22 -5.00
N GLU A 88 17.22 8.50 -4.22
CA GLU A 88 17.65 7.66 -3.10
C GLU A 88 16.54 7.51 -2.07
N LEU A 89 15.96 8.62 -1.60
CA LEU A 89 14.82 8.61 -0.68
C LEU A 89 13.64 7.79 -1.22
N VAL A 90 13.26 8.02 -2.48
CA VAL A 90 12.15 7.27 -3.11
C VAL A 90 12.45 5.77 -3.11
N ASN A 91 13.65 5.38 -3.50
CA ASN A 91 14.02 3.97 -3.58
C ASN A 91 14.10 3.31 -2.20
N GLU A 92 14.71 3.98 -1.22
CA GLU A 92 14.80 3.52 0.16
C GLU A 92 13.40 3.26 0.73
N ARG A 93 12.49 4.23 0.58
CA ARG A 93 11.13 4.13 1.13
C ARG A 93 10.30 3.07 0.42
N VAL A 94 10.38 2.98 -0.91
CA VAL A 94 9.69 1.92 -1.65
C VAL A 94 10.19 0.54 -1.22
N GLN A 95 11.50 0.36 -1.07
CA GLN A 95 12.05 -0.92 -0.60
C GLN A 95 11.65 -1.22 0.84
N PHE A 96 11.71 -0.22 1.72
CA PHE A 96 11.23 -0.36 3.10
C PHE A 96 9.81 -0.94 3.13
N TYR A 97 8.86 -0.38 2.38
CA TYR A 97 7.48 -0.89 2.40
C TYR A 97 7.30 -2.24 1.69
N LYS A 98 8.12 -2.57 0.69
CA LYS A 98 8.09 -3.90 0.04
C LYS A 98 8.62 -5.00 0.94
N GLU A 99 9.64 -4.70 1.74
CA GLU A 99 10.33 -5.66 2.60
C GLU A 99 9.76 -5.68 4.03
N ASN A 100 9.07 -4.62 4.46
CA ASN A 100 8.46 -4.52 5.78
C ASN A 100 7.26 -5.47 5.88
N SER A 101 7.44 -6.53 6.65
CA SER A 101 6.42 -7.56 6.89
C SER A 101 5.12 -7.00 7.44
N ASP A 102 5.18 -5.99 8.32
CA ASP A 102 3.98 -5.42 8.94
C ASP A 102 3.09 -4.72 7.90
N THR A 103 3.70 -4.03 6.92
CA THR A 103 2.98 -3.38 5.82
C THR A 103 2.28 -4.42 4.95
N PHE A 104 2.98 -5.50 4.61
CA PHE A 104 2.41 -6.62 3.88
C PHE A 104 1.26 -7.29 4.65
N PHE A 105 1.45 -7.61 5.94
CA PHE A 105 0.42 -8.23 6.77
C PHE A 105 -0.79 -7.32 7.00
N THR A 106 -0.56 -6.02 7.13
CA THR A 106 -1.63 -5.01 7.23
C THR A 106 -2.45 -4.97 5.94
N LEU A 107 -1.78 -4.91 4.78
CA LEU A 107 -2.43 -5.00 3.48
C LEU A 107 -3.20 -6.32 3.33
N MET A 108 -2.59 -7.45 3.68
CA MET A 108 -3.23 -8.78 3.67
C MET A 108 -4.47 -8.84 4.57
N GLY A 109 -4.41 -8.25 5.78
CA GLY A 109 -5.54 -8.19 6.70
C GLY A 109 -6.71 -7.41 6.10
N MET A 110 -6.44 -6.25 5.50
CA MET A 110 -7.47 -5.47 4.80
C MET A 110 -7.98 -6.17 3.55
N ALA A 111 -7.08 -6.80 2.80
CA ALA A 111 -7.37 -7.55 1.58
C ALA A 111 -8.30 -8.74 1.87
N SER A 112 -8.12 -9.40 3.03
CA SER A 112 -8.98 -10.51 3.47
C SER A 112 -10.44 -10.10 3.68
N MET A 113 -10.72 -8.85 4.06
CA MET A 113 -12.08 -8.31 4.15
C MET A 113 -12.79 -8.25 2.79
N TYR A 114 -12.02 -8.30 1.71
CA TYR A 114 -12.49 -8.28 0.32
C TYR A 114 -12.21 -9.61 -0.40
N ASN A 115 -11.89 -10.68 0.34
CA ASN A 115 -11.53 -11.99 -0.21
C ASN A 115 -10.40 -11.94 -1.25
N LEU A 116 -9.47 -10.98 -1.16
CA LEU A 116 -8.27 -11.01 -1.98
C LEU A 116 -7.38 -12.15 -1.53
N ASP A 117 -6.93 -12.96 -2.48
CA ASP A 117 -5.92 -13.95 -2.18
C ASP A 117 -4.54 -13.32 -1.96
N HIS A 118 -3.63 -14.12 -1.42
CA HIS A 118 -2.27 -13.70 -1.14
C HIS A 118 -1.50 -13.27 -2.41
N ALA A 119 -1.78 -13.88 -3.56
CA ALA A 119 -1.08 -13.58 -4.80
C ALA A 119 -1.49 -12.20 -5.33
N GLU A 120 -2.78 -11.85 -5.26
CA GLU A 120 -3.30 -10.55 -5.66
C GLU A 120 -2.82 -9.42 -4.73
N THR A 121 -2.77 -9.68 -3.42
CA THR A 121 -2.19 -8.72 -2.46
C THR A 121 -0.70 -8.51 -2.71
N LYS A 122 0.04 -9.59 -3.00
CA LYS A 122 1.45 -9.51 -3.37
C LYS A 122 1.64 -8.74 -4.68
N LYS A 123 0.80 -8.96 -5.70
CA LYS A 123 0.84 -8.18 -6.96
C LYS A 123 0.65 -6.69 -6.70
N LEU A 124 -0.27 -6.31 -5.83
CA LEU A 124 -0.48 -4.91 -5.45
C LEU A 124 0.78 -4.32 -4.80
N LEU A 125 1.40 -5.02 -3.86
CA LEU A 125 2.64 -4.55 -3.22
C LEU A 125 3.83 -4.53 -4.19
N ASP A 126 3.97 -5.55 -5.05
CA ASP A 126 5.01 -5.62 -6.07
C ASP A 126 4.88 -4.45 -7.06
N SER A 127 3.65 -3.99 -7.33
CA SER A 127 3.35 -2.84 -8.18
C SER A 127 3.78 -1.48 -7.60
N LEU A 128 4.14 -1.44 -6.31
CA LEU A 128 4.50 -0.23 -5.60
C LEU A 128 5.67 0.48 -6.29
N PHE A 129 5.44 1.74 -6.62
CA PHE A 129 6.46 2.72 -6.98
C PHE A 129 6.26 3.99 -6.14
N GLY A 130 7.24 4.89 -6.17
CA GLY A 130 7.24 6.09 -5.36
C GLY A 130 7.39 7.35 -6.19
N ASP A 131 6.72 8.39 -5.71
CA ASP A 131 6.81 9.77 -6.16
C ASP A 131 7.23 10.64 -4.97
N ALA A 132 8.25 11.47 -5.11
CA ALA A 132 8.65 12.40 -4.07
C ALA A 132 8.62 13.85 -4.54
N SER A 133 8.29 14.73 -3.60
CA SER A 133 8.46 16.18 -3.70
C SER A 133 9.26 16.66 -2.48
N LEU A 134 10.50 17.05 -2.72
CA LEU A 134 11.35 17.69 -1.73
C LEU A 134 11.24 19.21 -1.86
N VAL A 135 11.06 19.89 -0.75
CA VAL A 135 10.96 21.35 -0.68
C VAL A 135 12.11 21.87 0.18
N ALA A 136 12.80 22.93 -0.26
CA ALA A 136 13.85 23.52 0.55
C ALA A 136 13.26 24.18 1.82
N ASP A 137 13.92 23.98 2.96
CA ASP A 137 13.58 24.58 4.26
C ASP A 137 13.59 26.11 4.28
N ILE A 138 14.44 26.72 3.46
CA ILE A 138 14.60 28.18 3.36
C ILE A 138 13.73 28.84 2.28
N ASN A 139 13.20 28.08 1.31
CA ASN A 139 12.43 28.62 0.21
C ASN A 139 11.48 27.57 -0.38
N SER A 140 10.17 27.79 -0.21
CA SER A 140 9.12 26.89 -0.68
C SER A 140 8.95 26.82 -2.20
N GLU A 141 9.56 27.74 -2.95
CA GLU A 141 9.59 27.71 -4.43
C GLU A 141 10.69 26.78 -4.97
N LEU A 142 11.69 26.43 -4.15
CA LEU A 142 12.74 25.48 -4.53
C LEU A 142 12.25 24.05 -4.27
N ILE A 143 11.80 23.40 -5.35
CA ILE A 143 11.18 22.08 -5.30
C ILE A 143 11.93 21.11 -6.23
N MET A 144 12.27 19.94 -5.70
CA MET A 144 12.77 18.80 -6.47
C MET A 144 11.70 17.71 -6.51
N ARG A 145 11.37 17.24 -7.72
CA ARG A 145 10.43 16.13 -7.91
C ARG A 145 11.13 14.97 -8.59
N CYS A 146 10.85 13.76 -8.12
CA CYS A 146 11.40 12.54 -8.69
C CYS A 146 10.42 11.38 -8.54
N ASN A 147 10.57 10.35 -9.37
CA ASN A 147 9.81 9.12 -9.29
C ASN A 147 10.67 7.93 -9.71
N ASN A 148 10.33 6.74 -9.23
CA ASN A 148 10.96 5.49 -9.66
C ASN A 148 10.00 4.59 -10.45
N ALA A 149 8.96 5.18 -11.04
CA ALA A 149 8.05 4.47 -11.93
C ALA A 149 8.84 3.90 -13.12
N LYS A 150 9.01 2.58 -13.14
CA LYS A 150 9.31 1.83 -14.36
C LYS A 150 8.02 1.55 -15.12
#